data_AF-A0A1H7Z9R4-F1
#
_entry.id   AF-A0A1H7Z9R4-F1
#
_cell.length_a   1.000
_cell.length_b   1.000
_cell.length_c   1.000
_cell.angle_alpha   90.00
_cell.angle_beta   90.00
_cell.angle_gamma   90.00
#
_symmetry.space_group_name_H-M   'P 1'
#
loop_
_entity.id
_entity.type
_entity.pdbx_description
1 polymer ?
#
loop_
_entity_poly.entity_id
_entity_poly.type
_entity_poly.pdbx_seq_one_letter_code
_entity_poly.pdbx_strand_id
1 'polypeptide(L)'
;MKKFLPILLLAFVGLFIFSCKDDDTDYDTYSQSKDVVGSFTSSNSYAFTQGIAIQGTDVVLVYRYLGDSWQLIPKMMYLPDATGMPTNREFQYNFVFDTNNVQISIDDQNFNLATGFTSAEATQYLNNQRFRIVLVPASAGKNANVNYEDYNSVIKYYNIDESKIQTIKVN
;
A
#
# COMPACT_ATOMS: atom_id res chain seq x y z
N MET A 1 0.01 -74.26 -10.23
CA MET A 1 0.27 -72.83 -10.54
C MET A 1 -0.22 -71.97 -9.36
N LYS A 2 0.59 -71.75 -8.31
CA LYS A 2 0.17 -70.99 -7.10
C LYS A 2 1.34 -70.26 -6.41
N LYS A 3 2.34 -69.77 -7.17
CA LYS A 3 3.53 -69.12 -6.59
C LYS A 3 3.73 -67.65 -7.00
N PHE A 4 2.82 -67.09 -7.81
CA PHE A 4 2.94 -65.71 -8.30
C PHE A 4 2.23 -64.66 -7.43
N LEU A 5 1.32 -65.09 -6.54
CA LEU A 5 0.55 -64.18 -5.68
C LEU A 5 1.39 -63.39 -4.65
N PRO A 6 2.43 -63.96 -3.98
CA PRO A 6 3.21 -63.18 -3.02
C PRO A 6 4.14 -62.15 -3.69
N ILE A 7 4.56 -62.41 -4.94
CA ILE A 7 5.43 -61.49 -5.70
C ILE A 7 4.62 -60.28 -6.21
N LEU A 8 3.35 -60.49 -6.58
CA LEU A 8 2.45 -59.40 -6.99
C LEU A 8 2.08 -58.49 -5.81
N LEU A 9 1.97 -59.05 -4.59
CA LEU A 9 1.66 -58.26 -3.40
C LEU A 9 2.80 -57.33 -2.97
N LEU A 10 4.06 -57.75 -3.17
CA LEU A 10 5.25 -56.95 -2.84
C LEU A 10 5.43 -55.76 -3.80
N ALA A 11 4.99 -55.90 -5.06
CA ALA A 11 5.07 -54.84 -6.06
C ALA A 11 4.04 -53.71 -5.83
N PHE A 12 2.94 -53.98 -5.14
CA PHE A 12 1.91 -52.96 -4.84
C PHE A 12 2.26 -52.05 -3.65
N VAL A 13 3.18 -52.47 -2.77
CA VAL A 13 3.59 -51.67 -1.59
C VAL A 13 4.57 -50.55 -1.97
N GLY A 14 5.24 -50.66 -3.13
CA GLY A 14 6.19 -49.63 -3.61
C GLY A 14 5.54 -48.41 -4.28
N LEU A 15 4.24 -48.44 -4.57
CA LEU A 15 3.55 -47.41 -5.36
C LEU A 15 2.95 -46.26 -4.52
N PHE A 16 3.09 -46.28 -3.19
CA PHE A 16 2.47 -45.28 -2.29
C PHE A 16 3.45 -44.28 -1.64
N ILE A 17 4.71 -44.21 -2.08
CA ILE A 17 5.71 -43.30 -1.47
C ILE A 17 5.98 -42.01 -2.25
N PHE A 18 5.22 -41.71 -3.30
CA PHE A 18 5.16 -40.34 -3.82
C PHE A 18 4.26 -39.49 -2.93
N SER A 19 4.76 -39.17 -1.74
CA SER A 19 4.35 -37.95 -1.05
C SER A 19 4.93 -36.81 -1.88
N CYS A 20 4.08 -36.08 -2.60
CA CYS A 20 4.40 -34.70 -2.90
C CYS A 20 4.77 -34.07 -1.56
N LYS A 21 6.04 -33.71 -1.38
CA LYS A 21 6.36 -32.63 -0.48
C LYS A 21 5.76 -31.42 -1.18
N ASP A 22 4.62 -30.96 -0.67
CA ASP A 22 4.27 -29.56 -0.87
C ASP A 22 5.41 -28.80 -0.19
N ASP A 23 6.34 -28.28 -0.99
CA ASP A 23 7.25 -27.23 -0.57
C ASP A 23 6.39 -25.96 -0.42
N ASP A 24 5.47 -25.99 0.55
CA ASP A 24 4.80 -24.83 1.08
C ASP A 24 5.90 -23.99 1.73
N THR A 25 6.55 -23.22 0.88
CA THR A 25 7.45 -22.16 1.29
C THR A 25 6.52 -21.14 1.93
N ASP A 26 6.43 -21.19 3.25
CA ASP A 26 5.62 -20.26 4.03
C ASP A 26 6.20 -18.86 3.85
N TYR A 27 5.65 -18.12 2.90
CA TYR A 27 5.85 -16.68 2.81
C TYR A 27 4.97 -16.06 3.88
N ASP A 28 5.41 -16.25 5.13
CA ASP A 28 4.81 -15.69 6.32
C ASP A 28 4.87 -14.17 6.13
N THR A 29 3.76 -13.63 5.61
CA THR A 29 3.69 -12.24 5.17
C THR A 29 3.32 -11.46 6.42
N TYR A 30 4.21 -10.57 6.87
CA TYR A 30 3.99 -9.72 8.02
C TYR A 30 3.60 -8.33 7.55
N SER A 31 2.71 -7.67 8.28
CA SER A 31 2.35 -6.28 7.98
C SER A 31 3.57 -5.37 8.11
N GLN A 32 3.74 -4.46 7.16
CA GLN A 32 4.84 -3.50 7.14
C GLN A 32 4.30 -2.09 6.94
N SER A 33 4.95 -1.11 7.55
CA SER A 33 4.57 0.29 7.38
C SER A 33 5.78 1.19 7.24
N LYS A 34 5.67 2.19 6.37
CA LYS A 34 6.67 3.28 6.23
C LYS A 34 5.96 4.62 6.08
N ASP A 35 6.50 5.62 6.75
CA ASP A 35 6.11 7.01 6.55
C ASP A 35 7.03 7.66 5.54
N VAL A 36 6.43 8.42 4.63
CA VAL A 36 7.14 9.24 3.65
C VAL A 36 6.67 10.68 3.78
N VAL A 37 7.61 11.59 3.94
CA VAL A 37 7.38 13.03 4.04
C VAL A 37 8.05 13.71 2.86
N GLY A 38 7.29 14.42 2.05
CA GLY A 38 7.80 15.09 0.87
C GLY A 38 6.93 16.28 0.46
N SER A 39 7.48 17.10 -0.42
CA SER A 39 6.74 18.19 -1.06
C SER A 39 6.44 17.90 -2.52
N PHE A 40 5.25 18.21 -3.00
CA PHE A 40 4.88 18.11 -4.41
C PHE A 40 5.28 19.40 -5.13
N THR A 41 6.23 19.31 -6.07
CA THR A 41 6.79 20.46 -6.78
C THR A 41 6.84 20.21 -8.28
N SER A 42 7.03 21.26 -9.06
CA SER A 42 7.26 21.09 -10.50
C SER A 42 8.54 20.30 -10.80
N SER A 43 9.55 20.35 -9.93
CA SER A 43 10.82 19.64 -10.13
C SER A 43 10.71 18.13 -9.97
N ASN A 44 9.78 17.64 -9.15
CA ASN A 44 9.50 16.21 -9.01
C ASN A 44 8.25 15.77 -9.78
N SER A 45 7.76 16.61 -10.71
CA SER A 45 6.53 16.36 -11.46
C SER A 45 5.33 16.05 -10.56
N TYR A 46 5.29 16.65 -9.37
CA TYR A 46 4.25 16.43 -8.36
C TYR A 46 4.09 14.95 -7.98
N ALA A 47 5.20 14.21 -7.92
CA ALA A 47 5.25 12.83 -7.46
C ALA A 47 6.53 12.54 -6.66
N PHE A 48 6.45 11.53 -5.79
CA PHE A 48 7.65 10.94 -5.18
C PHE A 48 7.45 9.44 -4.95
N THR A 49 8.57 8.71 -4.96
CA THR A 49 8.60 7.25 -4.91
C THR A 49 9.31 6.78 -3.65
N GLN A 50 8.68 5.86 -2.94
CA GLN A 50 9.23 5.24 -1.74
C GLN A 50 9.44 3.75 -1.97
N GLY A 51 10.68 3.30 -1.81
CA GLY A 51 11.03 1.88 -1.85
C GLY A 51 10.50 1.12 -0.63
N ILE A 52 9.77 0.05 -0.87
CA ILE A 52 9.26 -0.90 0.13
C ILE A 52 9.05 -2.26 -0.56
N ALA A 53 9.52 -3.33 0.05
CA ALA A 53 9.40 -4.67 -0.54
C ALA A 53 7.95 -5.13 -0.43
N ILE A 54 7.28 -5.33 -1.56
CA ILE A 54 5.87 -5.71 -1.64
C ILE A 54 5.79 -7.14 -2.12
N GLN A 55 5.20 -8.01 -1.31
CA GLN A 55 4.95 -9.39 -1.67
C GLN A 55 3.71 -9.49 -2.54
N GLY A 56 3.62 -10.51 -3.40
CA GLY A 56 2.43 -10.73 -4.24
C GLY A 56 1.14 -10.99 -3.45
N THR A 57 1.26 -11.28 -2.16
CA THR A 57 0.18 -11.51 -1.19
C THR A 57 -0.18 -10.25 -0.40
N ASP A 58 0.51 -9.12 -0.60
CA ASP A 58 0.24 -7.88 0.13
C ASP A 58 -0.90 -7.08 -0.50
N VAL A 59 -1.71 -6.49 0.38
CA VAL A 59 -2.60 -5.38 0.06
C VAL A 59 -1.86 -4.08 0.41
N VAL A 60 -1.76 -3.18 -0.57
CA VAL A 60 -1.11 -1.87 -0.40
C VAL A 60 -2.16 -0.81 -0.06
N LEU A 61 -1.99 -0.17 1.08
CA LEU A 61 -2.83 0.95 1.53
C LEU A 61 -1.95 2.18 1.71
N VAL A 62 -2.46 3.36 1.31
CA VAL A 62 -1.76 4.62 1.50
C VAL A 62 -2.69 5.61 2.20
N TYR A 63 -2.22 6.16 3.32
CA TYR A 63 -2.95 7.16 4.09
C TYR A 63 -2.21 8.48 4.09
N ARG A 64 -2.92 9.58 3.87
CA ARG A 64 -2.43 10.95 4.07
C ARG A 64 -2.65 11.38 5.52
N TYR A 65 -1.63 11.96 6.13
CA TYR A 65 -1.72 12.53 7.47
C TYR A 65 -2.27 13.96 7.43
N LEU A 66 -3.28 14.25 8.25
CA LEU A 66 -3.94 15.56 8.32
C LEU A 66 -3.63 16.33 9.63
N GLY A 67 -2.65 15.88 10.41
CA GLY A 67 -2.20 16.54 11.64
C GLY A 67 -2.58 15.78 12.92
N ASP A 68 -3.75 15.14 12.93
CA ASP A 68 -4.24 14.29 14.03
C ASP A 68 -5.01 13.05 13.53
N SER A 69 -5.17 12.94 12.22
CA SER A 69 -6.04 11.97 11.55
C SER A 69 -5.41 11.48 10.25
N TRP A 70 -5.88 10.31 9.80
CA TRP A 70 -5.41 9.63 8.60
C TRP A 70 -6.55 9.53 7.59
N GLN A 71 -6.26 9.82 6.32
CA GLN A 71 -7.21 9.74 5.22
C GLN A 71 -6.69 8.77 4.18
N LEU A 72 -7.44 7.71 3.88
CA LEU A 72 -7.13 6.80 2.79
C LEU A 72 -7.14 7.54 1.45
N ILE A 73 -6.16 7.25 0.59
CA ILE A 73 -6.12 7.69 -0.82
C ILE A 73 -6.29 6.47 -1.75
N PRO A 74 -6.80 6.61 -2.99
CA PRO A 74 -7.00 7.86 -3.72
C PRO A 74 -8.09 8.77 -3.15
N LYS A 75 -7.89 10.09 -3.23
CA LYS A 75 -8.85 11.08 -2.75
C LYS A 75 -8.85 12.34 -3.62
N MET A 76 -10.03 12.69 -4.14
CA MET A 76 -10.28 13.98 -4.79
C MET A 76 -10.35 15.10 -3.77
N MET A 77 -9.63 16.18 -4.06
CA MET A 77 -9.55 17.41 -3.29
C MET A 77 -10.21 18.54 -4.05
N TYR A 78 -11.03 19.32 -3.35
CA TYR A 78 -11.71 20.49 -3.90
C TYR A 78 -11.23 21.71 -3.16
N LEU A 79 -10.77 22.71 -3.90
CA LEU A 79 -10.35 23.98 -3.34
C LEU A 79 -11.48 25.00 -3.48
N PRO A 80 -11.71 25.84 -2.46
CA PRO A 80 -12.64 26.95 -2.58
C PRO A 80 -12.16 27.95 -3.63
N ASP A 81 -13.08 28.71 -4.21
CA ASP A 81 -12.68 29.81 -5.11
C ASP A 81 -11.84 30.85 -4.35
N ALA A 82 -10.80 31.35 -5.00
CA ALA A 82 -9.91 32.36 -4.45
C ALA A 82 -9.61 33.46 -5.48
N THR A 83 -9.51 34.70 -5.02
CA THR A 83 -9.22 35.84 -5.89
C THR A 83 -7.90 35.63 -6.64
N GLY A 84 -7.95 35.73 -7.97
CA GLY A 84 -6.78 35.54 -8.83
C GLY A 84 -6.44 34.08 -9.14
N MET A 85 -7.27 33.12 -8.73
CA MET A 85 -7.13 31.70 -9.04
C MET A 85 -8.22 31.24 -10.02
N PRO A 86 -8.02 30.12 -10.74
CA PRO A 86 -9.10 29.43 -11.44
C PRO A 86 -10.26 29.07 -10.50
N THR A 87 -11.47 28.97 -11.06
CA THR A 87 -12.66 28.54 -10.34
C THR A 87 -12.83 27.02 -10.39
N ASN A 88 -13.53 26.43 -9.42
CA ASN A 88 -13.79 24.99 -9.33
C ASN A 88 -12.51 24.12 -9.37
N ARG A 89 -11.46 24.55 -8.68
CA ARG A 89 -10.17 23.85 -8.66
C ARG A 89 -10.29 22.50 -7.97
N GLU A 90 -9.88 21.46 -8.67
CA GLU A 90 -9.82 20.10 -8.13
C GLU A 90 -8.54 19.38 -8.56
N PHE A 91 -8.10 18.43 -7.74
CA PHE A 91 -7.00 17.52 -8.02
C PHE A 91 -7.16 16.25 -7.18
N GLN A 92 -6.49 15.16 -7.53
CA GLN A 92 -6.52 13.91 -6.79
C GLN A 92 -5.15 13.60 -6.17
N TYR A 93 -5.10 13.20 -4.90
CA TYR A 93 -3.96 12.40 -4.44
C TYR A 93 -4.16 10.96 -4.86
N ASN A 94 -3.18 10.39 -5.56
CA ASN A 94 -3.23 9.04 -6.07
C ASN A 94 -1.94 8.28 -5.75
N PHE A 95 -1.96 6.97 -5.93
CA PHE A 95 -0.76 6.15 -5.85
C PHE A 95 -0.82 4.96 -6.80
N VAL A 96 0.37 4.53 -7.22
CA VAL A 96 0.60 3.27 -7.93
C VAL A 96 1.74 2.52 -7.25
N PHE A 97 1.80 1.21 -7.43
CA PHE A 97 2.87 0.41 -6.85
C PHE A 97 3.32 -0.72 -7.79
N ASP A 98 4.58 -1.12 -7.61
CA ASP A 98 5.16 -2.34 -8.16
C ASP A 98 5.66 -3.23 -7.01
N THR A 99 6.48 -4.25 -7.28
CA THR A 99 6.98 -5.17 -6.24
C THR A 99 7.98 -4.53 -5.26
N ASN A 100 8.50 -3.34 -5.57
CA ASN A 100 9.59 -2.70 -4.83
C ASN A 100 9.28 -1.25 -4.42
N ASN A 101 8.26 -0.63 -5.01
CA ASN A 101 8.03 0.80 -4.90
C ASN A 101 6.55 1.13 -4.79
N VAL A 102 6.27 2.18 -4.01
CA VAL A 102 5.01 2.92 -4.09
C VAL A 102 5.33 4.33 -4.55
N GLN A 103 4.70 4.77 -5.64
CA GLN A 103 4.73 6.16 -6.08
C GLN A 103 3.45 6.85 -5.65
N ILE A 104 3.58 8.01 -5.01
CA ILE A 104 2.45 8.86 -4.61
C ILE A 104 2.52 10.12 -5.47
N SER A 105 1.40 10.51 -6.07
CA SER A 105 1.33 11.64 -7.00
C SER A 105 0.08 12.50 -6.80
N ILE A 106 0.13 13.71 -7.36
CA ILE A 106 -1.07 14.50 -7.66
C ILE A 106 -1.44 14.28 -9.13
N ASP A 107 -2.65 13.77 -9.34
CA ASP A 107 -3.21 13.46 -10.66
C ASP A 107 -4.57 14.19 -10.86
N ASP A 108 -5.17 14.05 -12.04
CA ASP A 108 -6.52 14.50 -12.39
C ASP A 108 -6.84 15.97 -12.02
N GLN A 109 -5.83 16.83 -12.06
CA GLN A 109 -6.00 18.25 -11.80
C GLN A 109 -6.61 18.99 -12.99
N ASN A 110 -7.52 19.92 -12.71
CA ASN A 110 -8.11 20.78 -13.74
C ASN A 110 -7.46 22.18 -13.85
N PHE A 111 -6.32 22.37 -13.18
CA PHE A 111 -5.58 23.63 -13.13
C PHE A 111 -4.06 23.42 -13.06
N ASN A 112 -3.28 24.48 -13.27
CA ASN A 112 -1.82 24.42 -13.16
C ASN A 112 -1.38 24.42 -11.68
N LEU A 113 -0.80 23.31 -11.20
CA LEU A 113 -0.38 23.16 -9.81
C LEU A 113 0.74 24.12 -9.38
N ALA A 114 1.50 24.72 -10.32
CA ALA A 114 2.57 25.66 -9.99
C ALA A 114 2.03 27.07 -9.66
N THR A 115 0.89 27.44 -10.24
CA THR A 115 0.38 28.82 -10.20
C THR A 115 -1.06 28.92 -9.69
N GLY A 116 -1.79 27.82 -9.62
CA GLY A 116 -3.20 27.78 -9.23
C GLY A 116 -3.44 27.44 -7.77
N PHE A 117 -2.42 27.57 -6.90
CA PHE A 117 -2.56 27.54 -5.44
C PHE A 117 -2.23 28.91 -4.85
N THR A 118 -3.00 29.32 -3.85
CA THR A 118 -2.54 30.37 -2.91
C THR A 118 -1.41 29.83 -2.03
N SER A 119 -0.64 30.71 -1.40
CA SER A 119 0.45 30.30 -0.50
C SER A 119 -0.02 29.42 0.67
N ALA A 120 -1.24 29.68 1.19
CA ALA A 120 -1.83 28.90 2.26
C ALA A 120 -2.22 27.49 1.78
N GLU A 121 -2.86 27.40 0.61
CA GLU A 121 -3.25 26.12 0.03
C GLU A 121 -2.01 25.30 -0.39
N ALA A 122 -0.96 25.92 -0.92
CA ALA A 122 0.30 25.24 -1.23
C ALA A 122 0.94 24.65 0.04
N THR A 123 0.88 25.37 1.16
CA THR A 123 1.34 24.85 2.46
C THR A 123 0.50 23.65 2.92
N GLN A 124 -0.81 23.71 2.70
CA GLN A 124 -1.73 22.67 3.13
C GLN A 124 -1.66 21.40 2.26
N TYR A 125 -1.47 21.56 0.95
CA TYR A 125 -1.66 20.47 -0.02
C TYR A 125 -0.37 20.03 -0.72
N LEU A 126 0.61 20.90 -0.87
CA LEU A 126 1.82 20.57 -1.62
C LEU A 126 3.02 20.35 -0.70
N ASN A 127 3.19 21.19 0.33
CA ASN A 127 4.42 21.24 1.10
C ASN A 127 4.41 20.27 2.29
N ASN A 128 5.53 19.58 2.53
CA ASN A 128 5.75 18.72 3.71
C ASN A 128 4.61 17.75 4.00
N GLN A 129 4.01 17.19 2.94
CA GLN A 129 2.93 16.21 3.06
C GLN A 129 3.50 14.91 3.61
N ARG A 130 2.82 14.34 4.61
CA ARG A 130 3.17 13.04 5.19
C ARG A 130 2.15 12.00 4.74
N PHE A 131 2.66 10.90 4.18
CA PHE A 131 1.88 9.72 3.86
C PHE A 131 2.42 8.51 4.61
N ARG A 132 1.54 7.55 4.88
CA ARG A 132 1.86 6.26 5.47
C ARG A 132 1.46 5.17 4.49
N ILE A 133 2.46 4.44 4.02
CA ILE A 133 2.27 3.23 3.23
C ILE A 133 2.14 2.08 4.22
N VAL A 134 1.08 1.29 4.10
CA VAL A 134 0.82 0.10 4.92
C VAL A 134 0.64 -1.09 3.99
N LEU A 135 1.47 -2.11 4.17
CA LEU A 135 1.35 -3.41 3.54
C LEU A 135 0.71 -4.35 4.55
N VAL A 136 -0.37 -5.01 4.14
CA VAL A 136 -1.04 -6.00 4.99
C VAL A 136 -1.27 -7.31 4.23
N PRO A 137 -1.13 -8.48 4.88
CA PRO A 137 -1.33 -9.76 4.22
C PRO A 137 -2.78 -9.96 3.77
N ALA A 138 -2.99 -10.34 2.51
CA ALA A 138 -4.31 -10.65 1.98
C ALA A 138 -4.95 -11.87 2.69
N SER A 139 -4.14 -12.85 3.09
CA SER A 139 -4.60 -14.07 3.78
C SER A 139 -5.23 -13.76 5.14
N ALA A 140 -4.65 -12.83 5.89
CA ALA A 140 -5.13 -12.41 7.20
C ALA A 140 -6.47 -11.66 7.13
N GLY A 141 -6.84 -11.07 5.98
CA GLY A 141 -8.13 -10.41 5.77
C GLY A 141 -9.28 -11.36 5.40
N LYS A 142 -9.00 -12.64 5.16
CA LYS A 142 -9.99 -13.60 4.66
C LYS A 142 -11.08 -13.84 5.72
N ASN A 143 -12.25 -13.24 5.51
CA ASN A 143 -13.42 -13.21 6.41
C ASN A 143 -13.34 -12.23 7.60
N ALA A 144 -12.37 -11.32 7.59
CA ALA A 144 -12.27 -10.28 8.58
C ALA A 144 -13.09 -9.05 8.17
N ASN A 145 -13.84 -8.47 9.12
CA ASN A 145 -14.53 -7.21 8.89
C ASN A 145 -13.60 -6.03 9.28
N VAL A 146 -12.52 -5.85 8.51
CA VAL A 146 -11.58 -4.74 8.69
C VAL A 146 -12.06 -3.55 7.86
N ASN A 147 -12.20 -2.39 8.50
CA ASN A 147 -12.50 -1.16 7.76
C ASN A 147 -11.18 -0.53 7.29
N TYR A 148 -10.80 -0.76 6.04
CA TYR A 148 -9.57 -0.20 5.47
C TYR A 148 -9.60 1.33 5.26
N GLU A 149 -10.75 1.98 5.36
CA GLU A 149 -10.82 3.45 5.37
C GLU A 149 -10.42 4.03 6.73
N ASP A 150 -10.62 3.27 7.81
CA ASP A 150 -10.23 3.64 9.16
C ASP A 150 -8.86 3.05 9.50
N TYR A 151 -7.84 3.91 9.46
CA TYR A 151 -6.47 3.55 9.82
C TYR A 151 -6.38 2.85 11.19
N ASN A 152 -7.18 3.27 12.18
CA ASN A 152 -7.16 2.66 13.51
C ASN A 152 -7.70 1.22 13.50
N SER A 153 -8.66 0.92 12.62
CA SER A 153 -9.15 -0.44 12.39
C SER A 153 -8.03 -1.33 11.85
N VAL A 154 -7.25 -0.82 10.89
CA VAL A 154 -6.14 -1.56 10.25
C VAL A 154 -5.02 -1.84 11.25
N ILE A 155 -4.48 -0.84 11.94
CA ILE A 155 -3.37 -1.09 12.89
C ILE A 155 -3.75 -2.05 14.00
N LYS A 156 -4.99 -1.96 14.49
CA LYS A 156 -5.47 -2.80 15.58
C LYS A 156 -5.63 -4.24 15.12
N TYR A 157 -6.20 -4.46 13.93
CA TYR A 157 -6.39 -5.80 13.40
C TYR A 157 -5.05 -6.49 13.09
N TYR A 158 -4.14 -5.75 12.47
CA TYR A 158 -2.86 -6.28 12.01
C TYR A 158 -1.72 -6.16 13.05
N ASN A 159 -2.02 -5.68 14.27
CA ASN A 159 -1.06 -5.47 15.36
C ASN A 159 0.20 -4.67 14.93
N ILE A 160 0.00 -3.61 14.16
CA ILE A 160 1.09 -2.77 13.66
C ILE A 160 1.62 -1.91 14.80
N ASP A 161 2.91 -2.09 15.14
CA ASP A 161 3.60 -1.29 16.14
C ASP A 161 4.05 0.05 15.54
N GLU A 162 3.27 1.10 15.80
CA GLU A 162 3.52 2.43 15.27
C GLU A 162 4.85 3.04 15.73
N SER A 163 5.39 2.61 16.87
CA SER A 163 6.67 3.12 17.38
C SER A 163 7.87 2.69 16.54
N LYS A 164 7.69 1.65 15.70
CA LYS A 164 8.72 1.11 14.80
C LYS A 164 8.60 1.64 13.38
N ILE A 165 7.60 2.46 13.07
CA ILE A 165 7.41 3.01 11.73
C ILE A 165 8.50 4.03 11.43
N GLN A 166 9.31 3.73 10.43
CA GLN A 166 10.36 4.65 9.97
C GLN A 166 9.75 5.78 9.16
N THR A 167 10.21 7.01 9.44
CA THR A 167 9.88 8.20 8.64
C THR A 167 11.04 8.53 7.72
N ILE A 168 10.77 8.50 6.42
CA ILE A 168 11.71 8.87 5.37
C ILE A 168 11.31 10.24 4.84
N LYS A 169 12.30 11.13 4.72
CA LYS A 169 12.12 12.39 4.00
C LYS A 169 12.56 12.20 2.56
N VAL A 170 11.67 12.50 1.64
CA VAL A 170 11.97 12.58 0.22
C VAL A 170 11.93 14.04 -0.18
N ASN A 171 12.86 14.41 -1.07
CA ASN A 171 13.02 15.74 -1.66
C ASN A 171 13.21 16.92 -0.68
#